data_AF-A0AAV7GIJ4-F1
#
_entry.id   AF-A0AAV7GIJ4-F1
#
_cell.length_a   1.000
_cell.length_b   1.000
_cell.length_c   1.000
_cell.angle_alpha   90.00
_cell.angle_beta   90.00
_cell.angle_gamma   90.00
#
_symmetry.space_group_name_H-M   'P 1'
#
loop_
_entity.id
_entity.type
_entity.pdbx_description
1 polymer ?
#
loop_
_entity_poly.entity_id
_entity_poly.type
_entity_poly.pdbx_seq_one_letter_code
_entity_poly.pdbx_strand_id
1 'polypeptide(L)'
;MNHTTLNIIVFLTNDRYAGLPVPISTTPLTGNPYFTSVVVKSQIESPYQLMVPKSFHKSLPNATLQVTLVHQGKTWVVKYYGESTLKRFGCGWKKFALENKLKIGDGCVFELIDDDKELKLGVQILDGQIPLEYIKLGSAEKPINLD
;
A
#
# COMPACT_ATOMS: atom_id res chain seq x y z
N MET A 1 4.70 17.73 4.24
CA MET A 1 3.93 16.50 4.51
C MET A 1 2.46 16.84 4.33
N ASN A 2 1.79 16.13 3.43
CA ASN A 2 0.44 16.42 2.97
C ASN A 2 -0.58 15.72 3.86
N HIS A 3 -1.70 16.40 4.14
CA HIS A 3 -2.80 15.98 5.03
C HIS A 3 -3.27 14.52 4.82
N THR A 4 -3.14 14.00 3.59
CA THR A 4 -3.52 12.62 3.23
C THR A 4 -2.60 11.56 3.84
N THR A 5 -1.30 11.84 4.00
CA THR A 5 -0.34 10.90 4.62
C THR A 5 -0.60 10.73 6.11
N LEU A 6 -1.14 11.78 6.77
CA LEU A 6 -1.57 11.71 8.16
C LEU A 6 -2.77 10.78 8.33
N ASN A 7 -3.73 10.80 7.39
CA ASN A 7 -4.96 10.01 7.53
C ASN A 7 -4.73 8.49 7.46
N ILE A 8 -3.85 8.00 6.58
CA ILE A 8 -3.53 6.57 6.50
C ILE A 8 -2.81 6.08 7.76
N ILE A 9 -1.93 6.91 8.33
CA ILE A 9 -1.25 6.59 9.59
C ILE A 9 -2.25 6.62 10.75
N VAL A 10 -3.19 7.56 10.77
CA VAL A 10 -4.25 7.63 11.79
C VAL A 10 -5.09 6.35 11.82
N PHE A 11 -5.39 5.72 10.68
CA PHE A 11 -6.09 4.42 10.67
C PHE A 11 -5.24 3.26 11.20
N LEU A 12 -3.94 3.29 10.96
CA LEU A 12 -3.03 2.22 11.39
C LEU A 12 -2.53 2.38 12.83
N THR A 13 -2.61 3.56 13.43
CA THR A 13 -2.01 3.85 14.75
C THR A 13 -2.96 4.46 15.78
N ASN A 14 -4.26 4.59 15.51
CA ASN A 14 -5.21 5.20 16.46
C ASN A 14 -6.26 4.19 16.94
N ASP A 15 -6.18 3.83 18.22
CA ASP A 15 -7.08 2.90 18.90
C ASP A 15 -8.55 3.31 18.86
N ARG A 16 -8.86 4.59 18.55
CA ARG A 16 -10.24 5.06 18.40
C ARG A 16 -10.97 4.54 17.16
N TYR A 17 -10.23 4.02 16.17
CA TYR A 17 -10.81 3.38 15.00
C TYR A 17 -10.65 1.85 15.02
N ALA A 18 -10.04 1.31 16.09
CA ALA A 18 -9.98 -0.12 16.33
C ALA A 18 -11.40 -0.63 16.66
N GLY A 19 -11.93 -1.52 15.82
CA GLY A 19 -13.23 -2.17 16.05
C GLY A 19 -14.43 -1.56 15.31
N LEU A 20 -14.23 -0.53 14.48
CA LEU A 20 -15.27 -0.17 13.51
C LEU A 20 -15.37 -1.26 12.43
N PRO A 21 -16.58 -1.67 12.01
CA PRO A 21 -16.75 -2.58 10.88
C PRO A 21 -16.41 -1.82 9.60
N VAL A 22 -15.13 -1.64 9.34
CA VAL A 22 -14.67 -1.12 8.07
C VAL A 22 -14.98 -2.22 7.04
N PRO A 23 -15.76 -1.95 5.98
CA PRO A 23 -15.96 -2.89 4.88
C PRO A 23 -14.70 -3.02 4.00
N ILE A 24 -13.52 -2.94 4.62
CA ILE A 24 -12.24 -3.21 3.99
C ILE A 24 -11.84 -4.57 4.53
N SER A 25 -11.96 -5.60 3.69
CA SER A 25 -11.48 -6.95 4.00
C SER A 25 -9.95 -6.95 4.07
N THR A 26 -9.37 -6.32 5.09
CA THR A 26 -7.93 -6.35 5.34
C THR A 26 -7.59 -7.62 6.08
N THR A 27 -6.71 -8.43 5.51
CA THR A 27 -6.17 -9.60 6.19
C THR A 27 -5.09 -9.14 7.18
N PRO A 28 -5.04 -9.68 8.41
CA PRO A 28 -3.94 -9.40 9.31
C PRO A 28 -2.59 -9.75 8.65
N LEU A 29 -1.56 -8.95 8.91
CA LEU A 29 -0.20 -9.27 8.50
C LEU A 29 0.29 -10.49 9.28
N THR A 30 1.14 -11.28 8.65
CA THR A 30 1.68 -12.54 9.18
C THR A 30 2.93 -12.35 10.04
N GLY A 31 3.39 -11.11 10.22
CA GLY A 31 4.60 -10.77 10.97
C GLY A 31 5.87 -10.78 10.10
N ASN A 32 5.73 -11.05 8.80
CA ASN A 32 6.83 -10.99 7.86
C ASN A 32 7.20 -9.53 7.55
N PRO A 33 8.43 -9.27 7.06
CA PRO A 33 8.81 -7.92 6.66
C PRO A 33 7.85 -7.38 5.60
N TYR A 34 7.38 -6.16 5.83
CA TYR A 34 6.50 -5.46 4.90
C TYR A 34 6.94 -4.01 4.68
N PHE A 35 6.41 -3.39 3.62
CA PHE A 35 6.45 -1.95 3.43
C PHE A 35 5.11 -1.44 2.91
N THR A 36 4.87 -0.14 3.09
CA THR A 36 3.66 0.53 2.60
C THR A 36 4.01 1.55 1.52
N SER A 37 3.13 1.73 0.55
CA SER A 37 3.21 2.79 -0.45
C SER A 37 1.85 3.44 -0.64
N VAL A 38 1.84 4.76 -0.75
CA VAL A 38 0.68 5.50 -1.24
C VAL A 38 0.80 5.63 -2.75
N VAL A 39 -0.25 5.29 -3.48
CA VAL A 39 -0.27 5.36 -4.94
C VAL A 39 -0.19 6.83 -5.38
N VAL A 40 0.78 7.12 -6.24
CA VAL A 40 1.02 8.44 -6.85
C VAL A 40 1.02 8.33 -8.38
N LYS A 41 0.98 9.48 -9.07
CA LYS A 41 0.88 9.55 -10.55
C LYS A 41 1.85 8.62 -11.27
N SER A 42 3.14 8.63 -10.93
CA SER A 42 4.15 7.81 -11.62
C SER A 42 3.93 6.29 -11.55
N GLN A 43 3.06 5.83 -10.64
CA GLN A 43 2.70 4.42 -10.48
C GLN A 43 1.53 4.02 -11.38
N ILE A 44 0.63 4.93 -11.73
CA ILE A 44 -0.58 4.63 -12.53
C ILE A 44 -0.63 5.38 -13.88
N GLU A 45 0.35 6.23 -14.14
CA GLU A 45 0.59 6.91 -15.40
C GLU A 45 2.06 6.66 -15.82
N SER A 46 2.42 6.98 -17.07
CA SER A 46 3.80 6.84 -17.56
C SER A 46 4.78 7.47 -16.54
N PRO A 47 5.78 6.72 -16.03
CA PRO A 47 6.34 5.48 -16.57
C PRO A 47 5.78 4.16 -16.00
N TYR A 48 4.76 4.18 -15.13
CA TYR A 48 4.22 3.03 -14.41
C TYR A 48 5.27 2.30 -13.57
N GLN A 49 5.86 3.00 -12.61
CA GLN A 49 6.90 2.47 -11.72
C GLN A 49 6.58 2.71 -10.25
N LEU A 50 6.74 1.67 -9.43
CA LEU A 50 6.66 1.74 -7.99
C LEU A 50 8.07 1.69 -7.38
N MET A 51 8.45 2.76 -6.68
CA MET A 51 9.70 2.83 -5.94
C MET A 51 9.64 2.02 -4.66
N VAL A 52 10.67 1.21 -4.39
CA VAL A 52 10.80 0.48 -3.12
C VAL A 52 11.45 1.41 -2.08
N PRO A 53 10.83 1.61 -0.90
CA PRO A 53 11.41 2.42 0.17
C PRO A 53 12.79 1.94 0.59
N LYS A 54 13.72 2.87 0.85
CA LYS A 54 15.09 2.55 1.28
C LYS A 54 15.15 1.67 2.53
N SER A 55 14.20 1.86 3.46
CA SER A 55 14.07 1.04 4.67
C SER A 55 13.86 -0.44 4.37
N PHE A 56 13.29 -0.77 3.21
CA PHE A 56 12.97 -2.14 2.82
C PHE A 56 14.04 -2.79 1.91
N HIS A 57 15.09 -2.06 1.53
CA HIS A 57 16.10 -2.56 0.59
C HIS A 57 16.89 -3.76 1.10
N LYS A 58 17.01 -3.91 2.43
CA LYS A 58 17.70 -5.05 3.07
C LYS A 58 16.85 -6.33 3.07
N SER A 59 15.54 -6.19 2.97
CA SER A 59 14.60 -7.31 2.94
C SER A 59 14.45 -7.92 1.54
N LEU A 60 15.05 -7.30 0.52
CA LEU A 60 14.97 -7.75 -0.87
C LEU A 60 16.38 -7.99 -1.44
N PRO A 61 16.53 -8.92 -2.40
CA PRO A 61 17.81 -9.17 -3.06
C PRO A 61 18.38 -7.91 -3.74
N ASN A 62 19.71 -7.87 -3.85
CA ASN A 62 20.41 -6.88 -4.65
C ASN A 62 20.65 -7.38 -6.08
N ALA A 63 19.58 -7.79 -6.75
CA ALA A 63 19.60 -8.33 -8.10
C ALA A 63 18.36 -7.90 -8.88
N THR A 64 18.43 -7.94 -10.21
CA THR A 64 17.25 -7.79 -11.06
C THR A 64 16.59 -9.16 -11.25
N LEU A 65 15.33 -9.30 -10.81
CA LEU A 65 14.58 -10.55 -10.91
C LEU A 65 13.09 -10.33 -11.11
N GLN A 66 12.36 -11.42 -11.35
CA GLN A 66 10.90 -11.43 -11.34
C GLN A 66 10.39 -11.62 -9.91
N VAL A 67 9.38 -10.86 -9.55
CA VAL A 67 8.68 -10.93 -8.26
C VAL A 67 7.21 -11.17 -8.53
N THR A 68 6.60 -12.06 -7.77
CA THR A 68 5.17 -12.35 -7.90
C THR A 68 4.41 -11.58 -6.84
N LEU A 69 3.56 -10.64 -7.28
CA LEU A 69 2.58 -9.96 -6.43
C LEU A 69 1.33 -10.81 -6.31
N VAL A 70 0.84 -11.01 -5.09
CA VAL A 70 -0.35 -11.80 -4.79
C VAL A 70 -1.42 -10.92 -4.16
N HIS A 71 -2.60 -10.82 -4.76
CA HIS A 71 -3.73 -10.05 -4.21
C HIS A 71 -5.03 -10.78 -4.47
N GLN A 72 -5.84 -11.00 -3.43
CA GLN A 72 -7.16 -11.66 -3.51
C GLN A 72 -7.14 -12.97 -4.32
N GLY A 73 -6.14 -13.82 -4.09
CA GLY A 73 -5.99 -15.12 -4.77
C GLY A 73 -5.51 -15.05 -6.22
N LYS A 74 -5.25 -13.84 -6.76
CA LYS A 74 -4.68 -13.63 -8.08
C LYS A 74 -3.21 -13.24 -8.00
N THR A 75 -2.47 -13.46 -9.08
CA THR A 75 -1.02 -13.24 -9.15
C THR A 75 -0.60 -12.40 -10.34
N TRP A 76 0.38 -11.53 -10.13
CA TRP A 76 0.99 -10.70 -11.18
C TRP A 76 2.51 -10.76 -11.09
N VAL A 77 3.16 -11.12 -12.20
CA VAL A 77 4.62 -11.10 -12.29
C VAL A 77 5.08 -9.69 -12.63
N VAL A 78 5.98 -9.14 -11.81
CA VAL A 78 6.60 -7.83 -11.99
C VAL A 78 8.11 -7.95 -11.99
N LYS A 79 8.78 -7.13 -12.80
CA LYS A 79 10.24 -7.02 -12.81
C LYS A 79 10.68 -6.06 -11.70
N TYR A 80 11.47 -6.59 -10.79
CA TYR A 80 12.14 -5.83 -9.74
C TYR A 80 13.58 -5.51 -10.17
N TYR A 81 13.95 -4.24 -10.10
CA TYR A 81 15.28 -3.73 -10.45
C TYR A 81 16.10 -3.48 -9.20
N GLY A 82 16.54 -4.56 -8.54
CA GLY A 82 17.21 -4.49 -7.24
C GLY A 82 18.67 -4.04 -7.28
N GLU A 83 19.30 -4.06 -8.44
CA GLU A 83 20.68 -3.58 -8.65
C GLU A 83 20.76 -2.05 -8.86
N SER A 84 19.62 -1.39 -9.08
CA SER A 84 19.55 0.06 -9.28
C SER A 84 19.69 0.81 -7.95
N THR A 85 20.34 1.98 -7.98
CA THR A 85 20.34 2.93 -6.84
C THR A 85 18.91 3.31 -6.42
N LEU A 86 18.00 3.35 -7.40
CA LEU A 86 16.58 3.56 -7.25
C LEU A 86 15.85 2.23 -7.51
N LYS A 87 15.88 1.36 -6.48
CA LYS A 87 15.19 0.05 -6.51
C LYS A 87 13.69 0.24 -6.70
N ARG A 88 13.10 -0.51 -7.64
CA ARG A 88 11.72 -0.33 -8.08
C ARG A 88 11.12 -1.59 -8.69
N PHE A 89 9.79 -1.65 -8.70
CA PHE A 89 9.01 -2.50 -9.59
C PHE A 89 8.70 -1.72 -10.88
N GLY A 90 8.98 -2.32 -12.03
CA GLY A 90 8.76 -1.72 -13.35
C GLY A 90 7.90 -2.59 -14.25
N CYS A 91 8.46 -3.24 -15.26
CA CYS A 91 7.70 -4.09 -16.19
C CYS A 91 6.73 -5.03 -15.45
N GLY A 92 5.47 -5.09 -15.88
CA GLY A 92 4.40 -5.84 -15.19
C GLY A 92 3.61 -5.02 -14.17
N TRP A 93 4.18 -3.98 -13.57
CA TRP A 93 3.48 -3.11 -12.61
C TRP A 93 2.24 -2.44 -13.21
N LYS A 94 2.35 -1.94 -14.45
CA LYS A 94 1.20 -1.38 -15.19
C LYS A 94 0.00 -2.34 -15.22
N LYS A 95 0.24 -3.63 -15.46
CA LYS A 95 -0.82 -4.64 -15.52
C LYS A 95 -1.48 -4.81 -14.15
N PHE A 96 -0.67 -4.95 -13.09
CA PHE A 96 -1.16 -5.00 -11.71
C PHE A 96 -2.01 -3.78 -11.35
N ALA A 97 -1.52 -2.57 -11.65
CA ALA A 97 -2.22 -1.33 -11.32
C ALA A 97 -3.57 -1.18 -12.04
N LEU A 98 -3.63 -1.50 -13.34
CA LEU A 98 -4.84 -1.36 -14.14
C LEU A 98 -5.89 -2.43 -13.78
N GLU A 99 -5.50 -3.69 -13.63
CA GLU A 99 -6.43 -4.78 -13.31
C GLU A 99 -7.00 -4.66 -11.90
N ASN A 100 -6.24 -4.10 -10.95
CA ASN A 100 -6.71 -3.79 -9.60
C ASN A 100 -7.31 -2.38 -9.46
N LYS A 101 -7.41 -1.62 -10.56
CA LYS A 101 -8.03 -0.28 -10.61
C LYS A 101 -7.47 0.69 -9.57
N LEU A 102 -6.15 0.65 -9.36
CA LEU A 102 -5.48 1.56 -8.41
C LEU A 102 -5.72 3.02 -8.78
N LYS A 103 -5.98 3.84 -7.77
CA LYS A 103 -6.18 5.28 -7.87
C LYS A 103 -5.12 6.01 -7.05
N ILE A 104 -4.86 7.26 -7.42
CA ILE A 104 -4.01 8.15 -6.61
C ILE A 104 -4.63 8.26 -5.21
N GLY A 105 -3.81 8.06 -4.19
CA GLY A 105 -4.23 8.10 -2.79
C GLY A 105 -4.55 6.74 -2.18
N ASP A 106 -4.72 5.68 -2.98
CA ASP A 106 -4.85 4.33 -2.43
C ASP A 106 -3.59 3.94 -1.65
N GLY A 107 -3.78 3.22 -0.54
CA GLY A 107 -2.71 2.62 0.22
C GLY A 107 -2.43 1.21 -0.26
N CYS A 108 -1.17 0.85 -0.47
CA CYS A 108 -0.76 -0.52 -0.75
C CYS A 108 0.19 -0.99 0.34
N VAL A 109 -0.11 -2.14 0.95
CA VAL A 109 0.79 -2.85 1.87
C VAL A 109 1.37 -4.04 1.14
N PHE A 110 2.70 -4.17 1.11
CA PHE A 110 3.43 -5.26 0.48
C PHE A 110 4.16 -6.04 1.57
N GLU A 111 3.77 -7.28 1.80
CA GLU A 111 4.37 -8.17 2.81
C GLU A 111 5.07 -9.33 2.10
N LEU A 112 6.28 -9.69 2.56
CA LEU A 112 6.93 -10.91 2.10
C LEU A 112 6.08 -12.13 2.48
N ILE A 113 5.80 -12.98 1.51
CA ILE A 113 5.18 -14.28 1.76
C ILE A 113 6.30 -15.31 1.72
N ASP A 114 6.34 -16.17 2.73
CA ASP A 114 7.36 -17.20 2.86
C ASP A 114 7.17 -18.24 1.73
N ASP A 115 8.16 -18.30 0.84
CA ASP A 115 8.25 -19.28 -0.23
C ASP A 115 9.73 -19.51 -0.56
N ASP A 116 10.21 -20.71 -0.26
CA ASP A 116 11.62 -21.10 -0.41
C ASP A 116 12.13 -21.03 -1.86
N LYS A 117 11.25 -20.90 -2.86
CA LYS A 117 11.60 -21.01 -4.28
C LYS A 117 11.47 -19.71 -5.06
N GLU A 118 10.60 -18.80 -4.64
CA GLU A 118 10.24 -17.61 -5.41
C GLU A 118 10.03 -16.40 -4.51
N LEU A 119 10.50 -15.22 -4.94
CA LEU A 119 10.23 -13.97 -4.23
C LEU A 119 8.77 -13.55 -4.44
N LYS A 120 7.96 -13.69 -3.40
CA LYS A 120 6.52 -13.37 -3.40
C LYS A 120 6.21 -12.23 -2.43
N LEU A 121 5.33 -11.34 -2.87
CA LEU A 121 4.78 -10.27 -2.04
C LEU A 121 3.27 -10.35 -2.03
N GLY A 122 2.69 -10.54 -0.84
CA GLY A 122 1.27 -10.32 -0.60
C GLY A 122 0.98 -8.83 -0.66
N VAL A 123 -0.03 -8.46 -1.42
CA VAL A 123 -0.44 -7.06 -1.58
C VAL A 123 -1.83 -6.87 -1.01
N GLN A 124 -1.95 -5.94 -0.08
CA GLN A 124 -3.25 -5.45 0.39
C GLN A 124 -3.46 -4.04 -0.17
N ILE A 125 -4.61 -3.81 -0.78
CA ILE A 125 -5.00 -2.51 -1.33
C ILE A 125 -6.06 -1.93 -0.40
N LEU A 126 -5.77 -0.76 0.14
CA LEU A 126 -6.60 0.02 1.02
C LEU A 126 -7.18 1.16 0.17
N ASP A 127 -8.50 1.13 -0.08
CA ASP A 127 -9.18 2.21 -0.81
C ASP A 127 -8.92 3.53 -0.07
N GLY A 128 -8.35 4.50 -0.78
CA GLY A 128 -8.07 5.83 -0.22
C GLY A 128 -9.34 6.62 0.11
N GLN A 129 -10.51 6.14 -0.32
CA GLN A 129 -11.80 6.73 0.03
C GLN A 129 -12.21 6.32 1.45
N ILE A 130 -12.11 7.27 2.37
CA ILE A 130 -12.81 7.17 3.65
C ILE A 130 -14.31 7.14 3.35
N PRO A 131 -15.07 6.10 3.79
CA PRO A 131 -16.52 6.10 3.63
C PRO A 131 -17.10 7.39 4.23
N LEU A 132 -18.00 8.05 3.48
CA LEU A 132 -18.54 9.38 3.82
C LEU A 132 -19.13 9.47 5.24
N GLU A 133 -19.58 8.33 5.78
CA GLU A 133 -20.07 8.19 7.15
C GLU A 133 -19.04 8.56 8.23
N TYR A 134 -17.74 8.32 7.98
CA TYR A 134 -16.67 8.65 8.94
C TYR A 134 -16.22 10.12 8.83
N ILE A 135 -16.48 10.77 7.69
CA ILE A 135 -16.24 12.21 7.52
C ILE A 135 -17.26 13.02 8.34
N LYS A 136 -18.48 12.50 8.51
CA LYS A 136 -19.51 13.16 9.34
C LYS A 136 -19.20 13.10 10.83
N LEU A 137 -18.50 12.06 11.30
CA LEU A 137 -18.16 11.91 12.72
C LEU A 137 -17.13 12.96 13.19
N GLY A 138 -16.24 13.41 12.29
CA GLY A 138 -15.27 14.47 12.55
C GLY A 138 -15.81 15.90 12.43
N SER A 139 -17.01 16.09 11.84
CA SER A 139 -17.63 17.41 11.66
C SER A 139 -18.57 17.82 12.79
N ALA A 140 -18.71 17.00 13.84
CA ALA A 140 -19.54 17.29 15.00
C ALA A 140 -18.71 17.80 16.20
N GLU A 141 -17.74 18.68 15.98
CA GLU A 141 -17.28 19.55 17.06
C GLU A 141 -18.26 20.72 17.17
N LYS A 142 -19.19 20.64 18.12
CA LYS A 142 -19.94 21.81 18.60
C LYS A 142 -18.90 22.88 18.95
N PRO A 143 -19.05 24.14 18.49
CA PRO A 143 -18.16 25.20 18.92
C PRO A 143 -18.17 25.25 20.45
N ILE A 144 -16.97 25.18 21.04
CA ILE A 144 -16.77 25.41 22.47
C ILE A 144 -17.06 26.89 22.67
N ASN A 145 -18.27 27.22 23.14
CA ASN A 145 -18.51 28.55 23.69
C ASN A 145 -17.66 28.65 24.96
N LEU A 146 -16.61 29.46 24.88
CA LEU A 146 -15.96 30.01 26.07
C LEU A 146 -16.84 31.18 26.53
N ASP A 147 -17.61 30.95 27.60
CA ASP A 147 -18.12 32.02 28.46
C ASP A 147 -16.98 32.63 29.29
#